data_AF-A0A812IDV4-F1
#
_entry.id   AF-A0A812IDV4-F1
#
_cell.length_a   1.000
_cell.length_b   1.000
_cell.length_c   1.000
_cell.angle_alpha   90.00
_cell.angle_beta   90.00
_cell.angle_gamma   90.00
#
_symmetry.space_group_name_H-M   'P 1'
#
loop_
_entity.id
_entity.type
_entity.pdbx_description
1 polymer ?
#
loop_
_entity_poly.entity_id
_entity_poly.type
_entity_poly.pdbx_seq_one_letter_code
_entity_poly.pdbx_strand_id
1 'polypeptide(L)'
;MGSKCCSGEEATDSGQDGRNERVHAASYREEVIKDENAQGISISALAKRPSVKESREFTIKLKKTLEQSRLGIDVDLTDGVGVVVEQVNQGLVKDWNQAHPELSVQRGDRLIKVNGVASNAAEMTEVCKKQDELEITVSRK
;
A
#
# COMPACT_ATOMS: atom_id res chain seq x y z
N MET A 1 -26.80 -22.35 -52.04
CA MET A 1 -27.13 -23.69 -51.52
C MET A 1 -25.81 -24.32 -51.09
N GLY A 2 -25.52 -24.67 -49.85
CA GLY A 2 -26.38 -25.27 -48.83
C GLY A 2 -25.81 -26.66 -48.54
N SER A 3 -25.52 -26.94 -47.27
CA SER A 3 -25.40 -28.31 -46.69
C SER A 3 -24.12 -29.08 -47.07
N LYS A 4 -23.50 -29.94 -46.26
CA LYS A 4 -23.79 -30.59 -44.96
C LYS A 4 -22.47 -31.37 -44.64
N CYS A 5 -21.84 -31.14 -43.49
CA CYS A 5 -21.63 -32.06 -42.35
C CYS A 5 -21.07 -33.49 -42.61
N CYS A 6 -20.32 -33.95 -41.60
CA CYS A 6 -20.11 -35.33 -41.12
C CYS A 6 -18.83 -36.08 -41.53
N SER A 7 -17.85 -36.10 -40.61
CA SER A 7 -17.09 -37.31 -40.27
C SER A 7 -17.00 -37.42 -38.74
N GLY A 8 -17.77 -38.33 -38.15
CA GLY A 8 -17.41 -39.05 -36.90
C GLY A 8 -16.58 -40.28 -37.29
N GLU A 9 -16.04 -41.13 -36.43
CA GLU A 9 -15.91 -41.29 -34.98
C GLU A 9 -14.68 -42.24 -34.84
N GLU A 10 -13.91 -42.31 -33.75
CA GLU A 10 -14.02 -43.35 -32.73
C GLU A 10 -12.92 -43.15 -31.66
N ALA A 11 -13.26 -43.55 -30.43
CA ALA A 11 -12.61 -43.25 -29.17
C ALA A 11 -11.39 -44.12 -28.80
N THR A 12 -10.58 -43.66 -27.84
CA THR A 12 -10.14 -44.36 -26.61
C THR A 12 -9.51 -43.27 -25.70
N ASP A 13 -10.14 -42.86 -24.60
CA ASP A 13 -10.11 -43.41 -23.24
C ASP A 13 -8.72 -43.50 -22.56
N SER A 14 -8.73 -43.11 -21.28
CA SER A 14 -7.73 -43.29 -20.22
C SER A 14 -6.53 -42.33 -20.11
N GLY A 15 -6.48 -41.58 -18.98
CA GLY A 15 -5.24 -41.46 -18.19
C GLY A 15 -4.76 -40.08 -17.73
N GLN A 16 -5.28 -39.60 -16.59
CA GLN A 16 -4.69 -38.89 -15.42
C GLN A 16 -3.42 -37.98 -15.47
N ASP A 17 -3.42 -37.06 -14.48
CA ASP A 17 -2.32 -36.22 -13.91
C ASP A 17 -2.10 -34.87 -14.64
N GLY A 18 -2.06 -33.69 -14.02
CA GLY A 18 -1.94 -33.24 -12.63
C GLY A 18 -1.13 -31.93 -12.63
N ARG A 19 -1.53 -30.94 -11.79
CA ARG A 19 -0.87 -29.62 -11.50
C ARG A 19 -1.16 -28.50 -12.54
N ASN A 20 -2.05 -27.53 -12.28
CA ASN A 20 -2.07 -26.46 -11.26
C ASN A 20 -0.98 -25.39 -11.45
N GLU A 21 -1.35 -24.24 -12.03
CA GLU A 21 -0.82 -22.93 -11.62
C GLU A 21 -1.87 -21.84 -11.85
N ARG A 22 -2.81 -21.71 -10.90
CA ARG A 22 -3.62 -20.50 -10.71
C ARG A 22 -2.90 -19.60 -9.71
N VAL A 23 -2.31 -18.51 -10.18
CA VAL A 23 -1.85 -17.44 -9.28
C VAL A 23 -3.07 -16.75 -8.68
N HIS A 24 -3.23 -16.94 -7.37
CA HIS A 24 -4.38 -16.52 -6.59
C HIS A 24 -4.54 -15.00 -6.53
N ALA A 25 -5.69 -14.56 -7.04
CA ALA A 25 -6.38 -13.39 -6.54
C ALA A 25 -6.81 -13.62 -5.08
N ALA A 26 -6.76 -12.53 -4.30
CA ALA A 26 -7.56 -12.22 -3.11
C ALA A 26 -7.74 -13.31 -2.03
N SER A 27 -7.25 -13.03 -0.82
CA SER A 27 -8.15 -12.97 0.34
C SER A 27 -7.41 -12.37 1.52
N TYR A 28 -7.76 -11.12 1.82
CA TYR A 28 -7.78 -10.64 3.19
C TYR A 28 -8.64 -11.63 3.98
N ARG A 29 -8.09 -12.27 5.02
CA ARG A 29 -8.85 -13.09 5.94
C ARG A 29 -8.53 -12.62 7.35
N GLU A 30 -9.51 -11.94 7.93
CA GLU A 30 -9.64 -11.79 9.38
C GLU A 30 -9.69 -13.18 9.99
N GLU A 31 -8.83 -13.47 10.97
CA GLU A 31 -9.01 -14.62 11.84
C GLU A 31 -9.12 -14.16 13.30
N VAL A 32 -10.31 -14.49 13.80
CA VAL A 32 -10.91 -14.30 15.11
C VAL A 32 -10.05 -14.90 16.22
N ILE A 33 -9.90 -14.14 17.31
CA ILE A 33 -9.36 -14.60 18.59
C ILE A 33 -10.26 -15.72 19.15
N LYS A 34 -9.70 -16.93 19.27
CA LYS A 34 -10.11 -17.92 20.27
C LYS A 34 -8.86 -18.66 20.71
N ASP A 35 -8.42 -18.42 21.93
CA ASP A 35 -8.11 -19.54 22.82
C ASP A 35 -8.12 -19.04 24.27
N GLU A 36 -9.01 -19.67 25.04
CA GLU A 36 -9.22 -19.49 26.45
C GLU A 36 -8.31 -20.49 27.17
N ASN A 37 -7.47 -19.99 28.09
CA ASN A 37 -6.85 -20.76 29.18
C ASN A 37 -5.69 -21.74 28.84
N ALA A 38 -4.46 -21.23 28.94
CA ALA A 38 -3.40 -21.86 29.74
C ALA A 38 -2.35 -20.82 30.18
N GLN A 39 -2.07 -20.79 31.48
CA GLN A 39 -1.27 -19.80 32.19
C GLN A 39 0.24 -19.94 31.91
N GLY A 40 0.84 -18.83 31.45
CA GLY A 40 2.17 -18.31 31.84
C GLY A 40 3.42 -19.19 31.72
N ILE A 41 4.26 -18.91 30.70
CA ILE A 41 5.72 -18.96 30.85
C ILE A 41 6.36 -17.80 30.07
N SER A 42 7.19 -17.05 30.80
CA SER A 42 7.93 -15.85 30.40
C SER A 42 8.92 -16.09 29.26
N ILE A 43 8.84 -15.29 28.20
CA ILE A 43 9.80 -15.30 27.07
C ILE A 43 10.97 -14.38 27.39
N SER A 44 11.81 -14.79 28.34
CA SER A 44 13.16 -14.24 28.48
C SER A 44 14.10 -15.00 27.54
N ALA A 45 14.58 -14.30 26.51
CA ALA A 45 15.83 -14.50 25.76
C ALA A 45 15.74 -14.89 24.26
N LEU A 46 16.01 -13.86 23.44
CA LEU A 46 16.91 -13.85 22.26
C LEU A 46 16.37 -14.29 20.89
N ALA A 47 15.77 -13.32 20.19
CA ALA A 47 16.31 -12.90 18.89
C ALA A 47 16.19 -11.37 18.81
N LYS A 48 17.31 -10.70 18.53
CA LYS A 48 17.52 -9.23 18.56
C LYS A 48 16.25 -8.46 18.20
N ARG A 49 15.66 -7.82 19.19
CA ARG A 49 14.66 -6.77 18.97
C ARG A 49 15.34 -5.73 18.08
N PRO A 50 14.86 -5.40 16.86
CA PRO A 50 15.16 -4.08 16.36
C PRO A 50 14.65 -3.17 17.48
N SER A 51 15.55 -2.40 18.08
CA SER A 51 15.19 -1.27 18.89
C SER A 51 14.42 -0.34 17.96
N VAL A 52 13.12 -0.60 17.82
CA VAL A 52 12.22 0.23 17.04
C VAL A 52 12.21 1.52 17.80
N LYS A 53 13.08 2.46 17.39
CA LYS A 53 12.81 3.87 17.56
C LYS A 53 11.35 4.01 17.16
N GLU A 54 10.50 4.52 18.03
CA GLU A 54 9.06 4.69 17.80
C GLU A 54 8.83 5.72 16.68
N SER A 55 9.31 5.45 15.46
CA SER A 55 8.95 6.18 14.27
C SER A 55 7.49 5.88 14.03
N ARG A 56 6.65 6.89 14.27
CA ARG A 56 5.21 6.81 14.01
C ARG A 56 5.04 6.87 12.50
N GLU A 57 4.99 5.70 11.89
CA GLU A 57 4.71 5.55 10.47
C GLU A 57 3.21 5.36 10.28
N PHE A 58 2.63 6.10 9.34
CA PHE A 58 1.22 5.99 8.99
C PHE A 58 1.00 6.23 7.50
N THR A 59 -0.11 5.70 6.97
CA THR A 59 -0.45 5.80 5.56
C THR A 59 -1.69 6.66 5.38
N ILE A 60 -1.63 7.59 4.43
CA ILE A 60 -2.75 8.43 4.01
C ILE A 60 -3.15 8.08 2.58
N LYS A 61 -4.43 8.24 2.26
CA LYS A 61 -4.97 7.98 0.92
C LYS A 61 -5.65 9.24 0.41
N LEU A 62 -5.10 9.79 -0.66
CA LEU A 62 -5.59 11.00 -1.30
C LEU A 62 -6.10 10.67 -2.70
N LYS A 63 -7.17 11.35 -3.11
CA LYS A 63 -7.73 11.22 -4.45
C LYS A 63 -7.87 12.60 -5.07
N LYS A 64 -7.20 12.82 -6.19
CA LYS A 64 -7.37 14.02 -7.00
C LYS A 64 -8.69 13.95 -7.77
N THR A 65 -9.33 15.10 -7.86
CA THR A 65 -10.52 15.30 -8.69
C THR A 65 -10.30 16.48 -9.63
N LEU A 66 -11.24 16.70 -10.55
CA LEU A 66 -11.24 17.87 -11.44
C LEU A 66 -11.36 19.18 -10.65
N GLU A 67 -12.09 19.16 -9.53
CA GLU A 67 -12.29 20.33 -8.66
C GLU A 67 -11.08 20.58 -7.77
N GLN A 68 -10.37 19.51 -7.35
CA GLN A 68 -9.21 19.62 -6.49
C GLN A 68 -8.12 18.59 -6.83
N SER A 69 -7.13 19.06 -7.58
CA SER A 69 -5.95 18.24 -7.96
C SER A 69 -4.68 18.64 -7.19
N ARG A 70 -4.74 19.68 -6.36
CA ARG A 70 -3.59 20.20 -5.60
C ARG A 70 -3.45 19.43 -4.29
N LEU A 71 -2.27 18.86 -4.04
CA LEU A 71 -1.95 18.24 -2.75
C LEU A 71 -1.88 19.27 -1.62
N GLY A 72 -1.38 20.46 -1.90
CA GLY A 72 -1.26 21.53 -0.91
C GLY A 72 -0.12 21.30 0.07
N ILE A 73 1.05 20.86 -0.40
CA ILE A 73 2.27 20.76 0.42
C ILE A 73 3.47 21.32 -0.32
N ASP A 74 4.33 22.02 0.40
CA ASP A 74 5.69 22.33 -0.03
C ASP A 74 6.63 21.29 0.55
N VAL A 75 7.59 20.87 -0.27
CA VAL A 75 8.50 19.77 0.09
C VAL A 75 9.96 20.16 -0.10
N ASP A 76 10.79 19.73 0.84
CA ASP A 76 12.24 19.75 0.72
C ASP A 76 12.74 18.38 0.23
N LEU A 77 13.60 18.42 -0.79
CA LEU A 77 14.19 17.24 -1.43
C LEU A 77 15.71 17.15 -1.20
N THR A 78 16.28 18.01 -0.35
CA THR A 78 17.73 18.23 -0.28
C THR A 78 18.51 17.07 0.33
N ASP A 79 17.86 16.24 1.14
CA ASP A 79 18.45 15.06 1.79
C ASP A 79 18.59 13.85 0.84
N GLY A 80 17.97 13.88 -0.35
CA GLY A 80 18.09 12.85 -1.39
C GLY A 80 17.42 11.50 -1.09
N VAL A 81 17.12 11.19 0.17
CA VAL A 81 16.55 9.90 0.61
C VAL A 81 15.03 9.95 0.78
N GLY A 82 14.46 11.13 1.01
CA GLY A 82 13.02 11.29 1.20
C GLY A 82 12.54 12.70 0.93
N VAL A 83 11.22 12.86 1.00
CA VAL A 83 10.53 14.12 0.74
C VAL A 83 10.04 14.65 2.09
N VAL A 84 10.63 15.75 2.56
CA VAL A 84 10.27 16.35 3.86
C VAL A 84 9.20 17.41 3.65
N VAL A 85 8.16 17.42 4.47
CA VAL A 85 7.12 18.45 4.42
C VAL A 85 7.65 19.72 5.07
N GLU A 86 7.79 20.79 4.31
CA GLU A 86 8.17 22.12 4.84
C GLU A 86 6.94 22.92 5.25
N GLN A 87 5.85 22.82 4.46
CA GLN A 87 4.62 23.56 4.72
C GLN A 87 3.41 22.79 4.21
N VAL A 88 2.29 22.90 4.95
CA VAL A 88 0.97 22.43 4.51
C VAL A 88 0.12 23.64 4.15
N ASN A 89 -0.28 23.71 2.88
CA ASN A 89 -1.10 24.74 2.27
C ASN A 89 -2.52 24.23 2.01
N GLN A 90 -3.37 25.05 1.40
CA GLN A 90 -4.70 24.59 0.96
C GLN A 90 -4.58 23.51 -0.12
N GLY A 91 -5.36 22.44 0.04
CA GLY A 91 -5.39 21.29 -0.86
C GLY A 91 -5.74 19.99 -0.13
N LEU A 92 -5.60 18.87 -0.84
CA LEU A 92 -6.01 17.54 -0.38
C LEU A 92 -5.39 17.13 0.96
N VAL A 93 -4.14 17.50 1.22
CA VAL A 93 -3.47 17.17 2.49
C VAL A 93 -4.09 17.95 3.65
N LYS A 94 -4.47 19.21 3.44
CA LYS A 94 -5.15 19.99 4.48
C LYS A 94 -6.54 19.43 4.79
N ASP A 95 -7.28 19.05 3.75
CA ASP A 95 -8.60 18.44 3.92
C ASP A 95 -8.50 17.09 4.63
N TRP A 96 -7.50 16.28 4.27
CA TRP A 96 -7.16 15.06 4.99
C TRP A 96 -6.89 15.33 6.47
N ASN A 97 -6.06 16.33 6.79
CA ASN A 97 -5.73 16.68 8.17
C ASN A 97 -6.94 17.12 8.99
N GLN A 98 -7.92 17.79 8.35
CA GLN A 98 -9.16 18.20 9.01
C GLN A 98 -10.07 17.01 9.31
N ALA A 99 -10.13 16.04 8.40
CA ALA A 99 -10.90 14.80 8.58
C ALA A 99 -10.20 13.80 9.52
N HIS A 100 -8.87 13.81 9.57
CA HIS A 100 -8.04 12.85 10.30
C HIS A 100 -7.00 13.57 11.18
N PRO A 101 -7.42 14.22 12.28
CA PRO A 101 -6.51 14.99 13.13
C PRO A 101 -5.40 14.12 13.75
N GLU A 102 -5.68 12.85 14.04
CA GLU A 102 -4.74 11.89 14.61
C GLU A 102 -3.66 11.42 13.61
N LEU A 103 -3.99 11.40 12.32
CA LEU A 103 -3.09 11.06 11.20
C LEU A 103 -2.77 12.29 10.33
N SER A 104 -2.76 13.46 10.97
CA SER A 104 -2.49 14.72 10.29
C SER A 104 -1.05 14.75 9.81
N VAL A 105 -0.83 15.16 8.56
CA VAL A 105 0.48 15.47 7.98
C VAL A 105 0.88 16.88 8.41
N GLN A 106 2.10 17.03 8.89
CA GLN A 106 2.60 18.25 9.50
C GLN A 106 3.99 18.59 8.97
N ARG A 107 4.43 19.83 9.20
CA ARG A 107 5.81 20.22 8.92
C ARG A 107 6.79 19.30 9.65
N GLY A 108 7.85 18.88 8.97
CA GLY A 108 8.88 17.99 9.49
C GLY A 108 8.56 16.50 9.29
N ASP A 109 7.33 16.16 8.90
CA ASP A 109 7.02 14.80 8.48
C ASP A 109 7.77 14.44 7.21
N ARG A 110 8.11 13.16 7.07
CA ARG A 110 8.80 12.66 5.90
C ARG A 110 7.92 11.68 5.15
N LEU A 111 7.66 11.97 3.88
CA LEU A 111 7.09 11.00 2.97
C LEU A 111 8.22 10.04 2.59
N ILE A 112 8.02 8.76 2.89
CA ILE A 112 8.99 7.68 2.65
C ILE A 112 8.57 6.76 1.51
N LYS A 113 7.27 6.75 1.16
CA LYS A 113 6.72 5.93 0.09
C LYS A 113 5.49 6.58 -0.54
N VAL A 114 5.33 6.49 -1.86
CA VAL A 114 4.14 6.91 -2.63
C VAL A 114 3.79 5.83 -3.65
N ASN A 115 2.61 5.21 -3.55
CA ASN A 115 2.12 4.16 -4.46
C ASN A 115 3.16 3.08 -4.79
N GLY A 116 3.85 2.56 -3.79
CA GLY A 116 4.89 1.54 -3.99
C GLY A 116 6.31 2.09 -4.16
N VAL A 117 6.47 3.32 -4.64
CA VAL A 117 7.77 3.96 -4.86
C VAL A 117 8.34 4.49 -3.54
N ALA A 118 9.58 4.14 -3.22
CA ALA A 118 10.31 4.58 -2.03
C ALA A 118 11.77 4.90 -2.36
N SER A 119 12.46 5.63 -1.48
CA SER A 119 13.90 5.94 -1.57
C SER A 119 14.34 6.69 -2.85
N ASN A 120 13.40 7.32 -3.57
CA ASN A 120 13.69 8.15 -4.73
C ASN A 120 12.74 9.35 -4.76
N ALA A 121 13.20 10.48 -4.22
CA ALA A 121 12.40 11.69 -4.07
C ALA A 121 11.85 12.23 -5.41
N ALA A 122 12.63 12.11 -6.49
CA ALA A 122 12.23 12.56 -7.82
C ALA A 122 11.10 11.69 -8.37
N GLU A 123 11.24 10.36 -8.29
CA GLU A 123 10.20 9.43 -8.75
C GLU A 123 8.92 9.53 -7.92
N MET A 124 9.04 9.65 -6.59
CA MET A 124 7.90 9.90 -5.70
C MET A 124 7.14 11.18 -6.08
N THR A 125 7.87 12.25 -6.40
CA THR A 125 7.28 13.52 -6.85
C THR A 125 6.57 13.37 -8.20
N GLU A 126 7.13 12.60 -9.13
CA GLU A 126 6.52 12.34 -10.43
C GLU A 126 5.22 11.51 -10.30
N VAL A 127 5.21 10.51 -9.41
CA VAL A 127 3.99 9.76 -9.07
C VAL A 127 2.93 10.69 -8.50
N CYS A 128 3.30 11.55 -7.56
CA CYS A 128 2.41 12.58 -6.99
C CYS A 128 1.86 13.55 -8.03
N LYS A 129 2.46 13.71 -9.22
CA LYS A 129 1.92 14.53 -10.31
C LYS A 129 1.02 13.74 -11.25
N LYS A 130 1.45 12.54 -11.65
CA LYS A 130 0.82 11.75 -12.73
C LYS A 130 -0.40 10.95 -12.28
N GLN A 131 -0.43 10.49 -11.03
CA GLN A 131 -1.50 9.62 -10.54
C GLN A 131 -2.55 10.43 -9.79
N ASP A 132 -3.81 10.01 -9.92
CA ASP A 132 -4.94 10.63 -9.22
C ASP A 132 -5.20 10.01 -7.86
N GLU A 133 -4.98 8.70 -7.72
CA GLU A 133 -5.08 7.99 -6.45
C GLU A 133 -3.68 7.84 -5.85
N LEU A 134 -3.48 8.36 -4.64
CA LEU A 134 -2.18 8.43 -3.99
C LEU A 134 -2.25 7.79 -2.61
N GLU A 135 -1.53 6.69 -2.42
CA GLU A 135 -1.23 6.08 -1.14
C GLU A 135 0.15 6.54 -0.69
N ILE A 136 0.20 7.40 0.32
CA ILE A 136 1.44 8.02 0.81
C ILE A 136 1.73 7.49 2.20
N THR A 137 2.93 6.94 2.40
CA THR A 137 3.42 6.56 3.73
C THR A 137 4.28 7.67 4.29
N VAL A 138 3.93 8.11 5.48
CA VAL A 138 4.53 9.20 6.21
C VAL A 138 5.22 8.64 7.44
N SER A 139 6.42 9.13 7.74
CA SER A 139 7.19 8.82 8.93
C SER A 139 7.38 10.08 9.76
N ARG A 140 6.95 10.03 11.02
CA ARG A 140 7.17 11.06 12.04
C ARG A 140 8.19 10.57 13.06
N LYS A 141 9.26 11.35 13.24
CA LYS A 141 10.30 11.13 14.26
C LYS A 141 9.98 11.89 15.55
#